data_AF-A0A7W2VC62-F1
#
_entry.id   AF-A0A7W2VC62-F1
#
_cell.length_a   1.000
_cell.length_b   1.000
_cell.length_c   1.000
_cell.angle_alpha   90.00
_cell.angle_beta   90.00
_cell.angle_gamma   90.00
#
_symmetry.space_group_name_H-M   'P 1'
#
loop_
_entity.id
_entity.type
_entity.pdbx_description
1 polymer ?
#
loop_
_entity_poly.entity_id
_entity_poly.type
_entity_poly.pdbx_seq_one_letter_code
_entity_poly.pdbx_strand_id
1 'polypeptide(L)'
;MTRLYYCSLSFADDGGRVQSTTMKTPTKVITDKMLREGQMALGMSENAALLAACWLGKMTDKEYAEGVKPISKVRIAKYATYALTPFLIVALAAVLARFF
;
A
#
# COMPACT_ATOMS: atom_id res chain seq x y z
N MET A 1 -12.04 3.66 7.56
CA MET A 1 -11.81 3.39 6.12
C MET A 1 -11.00 2.12 5.97
N THR A 2 -11.49 1.13 5.23
CA THR A 2 -10.79 -0.14 5.02
C THR A 2 -9.62 0.06 4.07
N ARG A 3 -8.45 -0.50 4.41
CA ARG A 3 -7.27 -0.50 3.55
C ARG A 3 -7.15 -1.83 2.82
N LEU A 4 -7.02 -1.77 1.50
CA LEU A 4 -6.88 -2.92 0.62
C LEU A 4 -5.57 -2.83 -0.16
N TYR A 5 -5.08 -3.96 -0.64
CA TYR A 5 -3.99 -3.99 -1.60
C TYR A 5 -4.51 -3.63 -2.98
N TYR A 6 -3.81 -2.71 -3.64
CA TYR A 6 -4.06 -2.32 -5.00
C TYR A 6 -3.07 -3.03 -5.93
N CYS A 7 -3.58 -3.64 -6.99
CA CYS A 7 -2.79 -4.32 -8.01
C CYS A 7 -3.17 -3.81 -9.39
N SER A 8 -2.21 -3.32 -10.15
CA SER A 8 -2.38 -3.11 -11.59
C SER A 8 -2.16 -4.43 -12.32
N LEU A 9 -3.08 -4.79 -13.20
CA LEU A 9 -3.01 -5.97 -14.07
C LEU A 9 -3.02 -5.49 -15.52
N SER A 10 -2.04 -5.93 -16.30
CA SER A 10 -1.93 -5.61 -17.73
C SER A 10 -2.08 -6.87 -18.55
N PHE A 11 -2.93 -6.81 -19.57
CA PHE A 11 -3.24 -7.91 -20.47
C PHE A 11 -2.92 -7.51 -21.91
N ALA A 12 -2.55 -8.50 -22.72
CA ALA A 12 -2.33 -8.36 -24.15
C ALA A 12 -3.23 -9.34 -24.91
N ASP A 13 -3.89 -8.87 -25.96
CA ASP A 13 -4.64 -9.74 -26.88
C ASP A 13 -3.80 -10.14 -28.11
N ASP A 14 -4.33 -11.10 -28.89
CA ASP A 14 -3.70 -11.59 -30.11
C ASP A 14 -3.59 -10.51 -31.21
N GLY A 15 -4.38 -9.44 -31.09
CA GLY A 15 -4.31 -8.26 -31.95
C GLY A 15 -3.20 -7.28 -31.56
N GLY A 16 -2.39 -7.60 -30.55
CA GLY A 16 -1.33 -6.74 -30.04
C GLY A 16 -1.82 -5.56 -29.21
N ARG A 17 -3.11 -5.53 -28.85
CA ARG A 17 -3.65 -4.49 -27.97
C ARG A 17 -3.26 -4.83 -26.54
N VAL A 18 -2.65 -3.85 -25.86
CA VAL A 18 -2.29 -3.94 -24.44
C VAL A 18 -3.18 -3.01 -23.66
N GLN A 19 -3.84 -3.52 -22.63
CA GLN A 19 -4.64 -2.71 -21.71
C GLN A 19 -4.39 -3.11 -20.26
N SER A 20 -4.59 -2.16 -19.35
CA SER A 20 -4.36 -2.35 -17.93
C SER A 20 -5.54 -1.89 -17.09
N THR A 21 -5.84 -2.64 -16.04
CA THR A 21 -6.84 -2.28 -15.04
C THR A 21 -6.23 -2.31 -13.64
N THR A 22 -6.90 -1.72 -12.65
CA THR A 22 -6.50 -1.78 -11.26
C THR A 22 -7.55 -2.49 -10.43
N MET A 23 -7.13 -3.52 -9.72
CA MET A 23 -7.95 -4.36 -8.84
C MET A 23 -7.63 -4.10 -7.37
N LYS A 24 -8.61 -4.31 -6.49
CA LYS A 24 -8.47 -4.17 -5.04
C LYS A 24 -8.71 -5.52 -4.37
N THR A 25 -7.88 -5.88 -3.40
CA THR A 25 -8.01 -7.15 -2.67
C THR A 25 -7.53 -7.04 -1.21
N PRO A 26 -8.13 -7.77 -0.26
CA PRO A 26 -7.65 -7.80 1.13
C PRO A 26 -6.28 -8.48 1.29
N THR A 27 -5.88 -9.34 0.35
CA THR A 27 -4.64 -10.13 0.41
C THR A 27 -3.76 -9.88 -0.80
N LYS A 28 -2.43 -10.00 -0.63
CA LYS A 28 -1.45 -9.81 -1.71
C LYS A 28 -1.31 -11.07 -2.57
N VAL A 29 -2.42 -11.56 -3.09
CA VAL A 29 -2.51 -12.78 -3.91
C VAL A 29 -3.32 -12.46 -5.17
N ILE A 30 -2.81 -12.87 -6.33
CA ILE A 30 -3.54 -12.81 -7.59
C ILE A 30 -4.28 -14.13 -7.74
N THR A 31 -5.59 -14.07 -7.96
CA THR A 31 -6.44 -15.25 -8.14
C THR A 31 -7.01 -15.29 -9.55
N ASP A 32 -7.41 -16.48 -10.01
CA ASP A 32 -8.08 -16.65 -11.31
C ASP A 32 -9.30 -15.73 -11.45
N LYS A 33 -10.11 -15.63 -10.40
CA LYS A 33 -11.26 -14.72 -10.35
C LYS A 33 -10.86 -13.27 -10.63
N MET A 34 -9.76 -12.79 -10.04
CA MET A 34 -9.28 -11.42 -10.27
C MET A 34 -8.81 -11.21 -11.72
N LEU A 35 -8.20 -12.24 -12.33
CA LEU A 35 -7.77 -12.16 -13.73
C LEU A 35 -8.98 -12.08 -14.66
N ARG A 36 -9.98 -12.94 -14.46
CA ARG A 36 -11.23 -12.94 -15.24
C ARG A 36 -12.00 -11.63 -15.10
N GLU A 37 -12.16 -11.13 -13.87
CA GLU A 37 -12.79 -9.84 -13.63
C GLU A 37 -12.02 -8.70 -14.30
N GLY A 38 -10.67 -8.77 -14.29
CA GLY A 38 -9.82 -7.79 -14.96
C GLY A 38 -9.95 -7.81 -16.48
N GLN A 39 -9.91 -8.99 -17.10
CA GLN A 39 -10.13 -9.16 -18.53
C GLN A 39 -11.52 -8.68 -18.94
N MET A 40 -12.57 -9.05 -18.18
CA MET A 40 -13.94 -8.63 -18.41
C MET A 40 -14.11 -7.12 -18.31
N ALA A 41 -13.50 -6.47 -17.29
CA ALA A 41 -13.53 -5.02 -17.12
C ALA A 41 -12.89 -4.27 -18.29
N LEU A 42 -11.92 -4.90 -18.97
CA LEU A 42 -11.22 -4.35 -20.13
C LEU A 42 -11.86 -4.76 -21.47
N GLY A 43 -12.93 -5.57 -21.44
CA GLY A 43 -13.56 -6.12 -22.64
C GLY A 43 -12.62 -7.03 -23.44
N MET A 44 -11.68 -7.70 -22.78
CA MET A 44 -10.70 -8.57 -23.42
C MET A 44 -11.18 -10.03 -23.43
N SER A 45 -10.73 -10.78 -24.44
CA SER A 45 -10.95 -12.22 -24.53
C SER A 45 -10.34 -12.95 -23.34
N GLU A 46 -10.89 -14.11 -22.97
CA GLU A 46 -10.27 -15.00 -21.98
C GLU A 46 -8.87 -15.47 -22.40
N ASN A 47 -8.60 -15.50 -23.72
CA ASN A 47 -7.29 -15.85 -24.27
C ASN A 47 -6.25 -14.73 -24.13
N ALA A 48 -6.64 -13.53 -23.71
CA ALA A 48 -5.69 -12.43 -23.53
C ALA A 48 -4.68 -12.79 -22.43
N ALA A 49 -3.39 -12.75 -22.80
CA ALA A 49 -2.31 -13.12 -21.89
C ALA A 49 -2.10 -12.05 -20.83
N LEU A 50 -1.92 -12.47 -19.57
CA LEU A 50 -1.43 -11.58 -18.52
C LEU A 50 0.02 -11.22 -18.83
N LEU A 51 0.26 -9.94 -19.10
CA LEU A 51 1.58 -9.41 -19.44
C LEU A 51 2.35 -8.96 -18.21
N ALA A 52 1.67 -8.28 -17.27
CA ALA A 52 2.29 -7.81 -16.04
C ALA A 52 1.28 -7.69 -14.89
N ALA A 53 1.77 -7.90 -13.68
CA ALA A 53 1.04 -7.59 -12.45
C ALA A 53 1.94 -6.81 -11.49
N CYS A 54 1.49 -5.63 -11.07
CA CYS A 54 2.25 -4.72 -10.22
C CYS A 54 1.45 -4.33 -8.97
N TRP A 55 2.05 -4.53 -7.80
CA TRP A 55 1.44 -4.15 -6.53
C TRP A 55 1.76 -2.70 -6.20
N LEU A 56 0.72 -1.87 -6.07
CA LEU A 56 0.83 -0.44 -5.75
C LEU A 56 0.88 -0.19 -4.23
N GLY A 57 0.64 -1.22 -3.42
CA GLY A 57 0.69 -1.17 -1.96
C GLY A 57 -0.68 -1.26 -1.31
N LYS A 58 -0.70 -1.12 0.02
CA LYS A 58 -1.93 -1.21 0.85
C LYS A 58 -2.38 0.19 1.24
N MET A 59 -3.53 0.61 0.77
CA MET A 59 -4.03 1.98 0.95
C MET A 59 -5.57 2.03 0.97
N THR A 60 -6.11 3.15 1.41
CA THR A 60 -7.56 3.46 1.29
C THR A 60 -7.88 3.98 -0.10
N ASP A 61 -9.15 3.95 -0.49
CA ASP A 61 -9.63 4.52 -1.76
C ASP A 61 -9.27 6.00 -1.92
N LYS A 62 -9.34 6.76 -0.82
CA LYS A 62 -8.95 8.17 -0.80
C LYS A 62 -7.46 8.35 -1.05
N GLU A 63 -6.62 7.55 -0.38
CA GLU A 63 -5.16 7.56 -0.58
C GLU A 63 -4.75 7.14 -2.00
N TYR A 64 -5.50 6.24 -2.63
CA TYR A 64 -5.27 5.86 -4.02
C TYR A 64 -5.62 7.00 -4.98
N ALA A 65 -6.79 7.64 -4.80
CA ALA A 65 -7.26 8.70 -5.69
C ALA A 65 -6.48 10.02 -5.53
N GLU A 66 -6.14 10.40 -4.30
CA GLU A 66 -5.51 11.68 -3.98
C GLU A 66 -3.97 11.57 -3.86
N GLY A 67 -3.44 10.35 -3.94
CA GLY A 67 -2.04 10.05 -3.65
C GLY A 67 -1.74 9.96 -2.16
N VAL A 68 -0.71 9.19 -1.83
CA VAL A 68 -0.22 9.09 -0.45
C VAL A 68 0.70 10.28 -0.19
N LYS A 69 0.28 11.19 0.69
CA LYS A 69 1.21 12.21 1.21
C LYS A 69 2.37 11.46 1.89
N PRO A 70 3.64 11.70 1.48
CA PRO A 70 4.77 11.11 2.18
C PRO A 70 4.66 11.45 3.66
N ILE A 71 4.97 10.50 4.54
CA ILE A 71 4.99 10.77 5.98
C ILE A 71 5.90 11.97 6.19
N SER A 72 5.32 13.08 6.64
CA SER A 72 6.09 14.31 6.83
C SER A 72 7.21 14.03 7.84
N LYS A 73 8.41 14.57 7.59
CA LYS A 73 9.54 14.47 8.53
C LYS A 73 9.13 14.87 9.95
N VAL A 74 8.20 15.82 10.07
CA VAL A 74 7.58 16.27 11.32
C VAL A 74 6.82 15.16 12.04
N ARG A 75 6.09 14.30 11.31
CA ARG A 75 5.35 13.18 11.90
C ARG A 75 6.30 12.09 12.43
N ILE A 76 7.38 11.81 11.69
CA ILE A 76 8.43 10.88 12.13
C ILE A 76 9.13 11.42 13.39
N ALA A 77 9.50 12.70 13.37
CA ALA A 77 10.13 13.36 14.52
C ALA A 77 9.21 13.33 15.76
N LYS A 78 7.90 13.53 15.58
CA LYS A 78 6.91 13.43 16.66
C LYS A 78 6.84 12.01 17.26
N TYR A 79 6.80 10.97 16.43
CA TYR A 79 6.79 9.59 16.94
C TYR A 79 8.11 9.22 17.63
N ALA A 80 9.25 9.64 17.08
CA ALA A 80 10.57 9.41 17.68
C ALA A 80 10.70 10.12 19.05
N THR A 81 10.21 11.36 19.17
CA THR A 81 10.21 12.08 20.44
C THR A 81 9.36 11.36 21.47
N TYR A 82 8.09 11.02 21.17
CA TYR A 82 7.24 10.28 22.12
C TYR A 82 7.84 8.94 22.57
N ALA A 83 8.53 8.23 21.69
CA ALA A 83 9.18 6.96 22.03
C ALA A 83 10.38 7.15 22.98
N LEU A 84 11.11 8.27 22.86
CA LEU A 84 12.29 8.58 23.67
C LEU A 84 11.97 9.28 25.00
N THR A 85 10.83 9.97 25.08
CA THR A 85 10.37 10.67 26.31
C THR A 85 10.42 9.80 27.58
N PRO A 86 9.90 8.56 27.62
CA PRO A 86 9.92 7.76 28.85
C PRO A 86 11.35 7.42 29.30
N PHE A 87 12.28 7.18 28.37
CA PHE A 87 13.67 6.90 28.70
C PHE A 87 14.38 8.12 29.30
N LEU A 88 14.11 9.31 28.76
CA LEU A 88 14.65 10.56 29.29
C LEU A 88 14.12 10.85 30.70
N ILE A 89 12.83 10.59 30.97
CA ILE A 89 12.23 10.76 32.30
C ILE A 89 12.89 9.82 33.32
N VAL A 90 13.07 8.54 32.97
CA VAL A 90 13.73 7.56 33.85
C VAL A 90 15.19 7.93 34.11
N ALA A 91 15.93 8.34 33.07
CA ALA A 91 17.31 8.78 33.22
C ALA A 91 17.43 10.01 34.13
N LEU A 92 16.54 10.99 33.98
CA LEU A 92 16.51 12.19 34.82
C LEU A 92 16.20 11.85 36.29
N ALA A 93 15.22 10.98 36.52
CA ALA A 93 14.87 10.52 37.87
C ALA A 93 16.05 9.78 38.54
N ALA A 94 16.75 8.93 37.80
CA ALA A 94 17.92 8.21 38.30
C ALA A 94 19.10 9.14 38.64
N VAL A 95 19.29 10.23 37.89
CA VAL A 95 20.31 11.25 38.20
C VAL A 95 19.93 12.04 39.45
N LEU A 96 18.68 12.51 39.55
CA LEU A 96 18.21 13.26 40.71
C LEU A 96 18.28 12.44 41.99
N ALA A 97 17.96 11.14 41.94
CA ALA A 97 18.07 10.24 43.07
C ALA A 97 19.51 10.04 43.61
N ARG A 98 20.55 10.47 42.88
CA ARG A 98 21.94 10.44 43.36
C ARG A 98 22.33 11.67 44.19
N PHE A 99 21.49 12.70 44.21
CA PHE A 99 21.74 13.96 44.92
C PHE A 99 20.91 14.11 46.20
N PHE A 100 20.12 13.10 46.56
CA PHE A 100 19.35 12.98 47.80
C PHE A 100 19.80 11.72 48.56
#